data_AF-B5W0L5-F1
#
_entry.id   AF-B5W0L5-F1
#
_cell.length_a   1.000
_cell.length_b   1.000
_cell.length_c   1.000
_cell.angle_alpha   90.00
_cell.angle_beta   90.00
_cell.angle_gamma   90.00
#
_symmetry.space_group_name_H-M   'P 1'
#
loop_
_entity.id
_entity.type
_entity.pdbx_description
1 polymer ?
#
loop_
_entity_poly.entity_id
_entity_poly.type
_entity_poly.pdbx_seq_one_letter_code
_entity_poly.pdbx_strand_id
1 'polypeptide(L)'
;MSQVQGIFYRASEIKINAYRNDPGEYKLLFRYLKLFQLMAYIEGDADHGFTITVDGPTSLFKASTRYGLALAKMIPALLHVTKWSLQATLQQRDPYTKVIKTGRYTLNSDCELVSHYPPGKAYDSMIEESFANRWSSLKTEWRLEREVDLIPIPGSVMIPDFRLVHPDGRMFLLEIVGYWRSEYLRKKFSQVRQSECDCLILAISERLNLAKAGVKISEIPARVVWFKGKLSPKAVLEVL
;
A
#
# COMPACT_ATOMS: atom_id res chain seq x y z
N MET A 1 -23.86 0.16 -2.18
CA MET A 1 -22.46 -0.32 -2.07
C MET A 1 -22.08 -1.35 -3.15
N SER A 2 -22.80 -2.46 -3.30
CA SER A 2 -22.44 -3.57 -4.21
C SER A 2 -22.42 -3.19 -5.70
N GLN A 3 -23.33 -2.33 -6.16
CA GLN A 3 -23.38 -1.86 -7.54
C GLN A 3 -22.15 -1.02 -7.92
N VAL A 4 -21.73 -0.11 -7.03
CA VAL A 4 -20.53 0.73 -7.20
C VAL A 4 -19.27 -0.12 -7.26
N GLN A 5 -19.17 -1.14 -6.39
CA GLN A 5 -18.08 -2.12 -6.42
C GLN A 5 -18.00 -2.89 -7.75
N GLY A 6 -19.15 -3.22 -8.34
CA GLY A 6 -19.25 -3.91 -9.63
C GLY A 6 -18.63 -3.12 -10.80
N ILE A 7 -18.68 -1.79 -10.76
CA ILE A 7 -18.14 -0.90 -11.80
C ILE A 7 -16.61 -1.04 -11.88
N PHE A 8 -15.93 -1.17 -10.74
CA PHE A 8 -14.47 -1.17 -10.68
C PHE A 8 -13.80 -2.43 -11.25
N TYR A 9 -14.57 -3.51 -11.50
CA TYR A 9 -14.05 -4.67 -12.24
C TYR A 9 -13.68 -4.34 -13.69
N ARG A 10 -14.25 -3.26 -14.24
CA ARG A 10 -13.98 -2.77 -15.60
C ARG A 10 -13.02 -1.57 -15.62
N ALA A 11 -12.47 -1.19 -14.46
CA ALA A 11 -11.55 -0.06 -14.40
C ALA A 11 -10.18 -0.44 -14.98
N SER A 12 -9.63 0.43 -15.83
CA SER A 12 -8.22 0.40 -16.23
C SER A 12 -7.35 1.21 -15.29
N GLU A 13 -7.89 2.28 -14.72
CA GLU A 13 -7.20 3.16 -13.80
C GLU A 13 -8.23 3.81 -12.87
N ILE A 14 -7.84 4.02 -11.62
CA ILE A 14 -8.60 4.80 -10.65
C ILE A 14 -7.68 5.87 -10.06
N LYS A 15 -8.11 7.12 -10.12
CA LYS A 15 -7.46 8.25 -9.49
C LYS A 15 -8.30 8.74 -8.32
N ILE A 16 -7.71 8.80 -7.14
CA ILE A 16 -8.34 9.29 -5.91
C ILE A 16 -7.57 10.52 -5.48
N ASN A 17 -8.25 11.66 -5.39
CA ASN A 17 -7.69 12.85 -4.77
C ASN A 17 -8.25 12.91 -3.35
N ALA A 18 -7.42 12.60 -2.36
CA ALA A 18 -7.72 12.80 -0.96
C ALA A 18 -7.20 14.19 -0.57
N TYR A 19 -8.10 15.19 -0.55
CA TYR A 19 -7.77 16.56 -0.18
C TYR A 19 -7.29 16.64 1.28
N ARG A 20 -6.98 17.83 1.81
CA ARG A 20 -6.55 18.00 3.20
C ARG A 20 -7.53 17.36 4.21
N ASN A 21 -7.06 16.35 4.94
CA ASN A 21 -7.77 15.56 5.96
C ASN A 21 -6.88 15.38 7.20
N ASP A 22 -7.42 14.75 8.25
CA ASP A 22 -6.64 14.38 9.43
C ASP A 22 -5.56 13.32 9.08
N PRO A 23 -4.34 13.41 9.64
CA PRO A 23 -3.28 12.43 9.40
C PRO A 23 -3.68 10.97 9.67
N GLY A 24 -4.56 10.72 10.66
CA GLY A 24 -5.08 9.39 10.98
C GLY A 24 -5.93 8.79 9.85
N GLU A 25 -6.69 9.63 9.13
CA GLU A 25 -7.51 9.21 7.99
C GLU A 25 -6.64 8.76 6.81
N TYR A 26 -5.56 9.48 6.50
CA TYR A 26 -4.61 9.08 5.47
C TYR A 26 -3.89 7.78 5.84
N LYS A 27 -3.41 7.67 7.09
CA LYS A 27 -2.77 6.45 7.58
C LYS A 27 -3.72 5.25 7.46
N LEU A 28 -5.01 5.43 7.76
CA LEU A 28 -6.03 4.39 7.58
C LEU A 28 -6.23 4.02 6.11
N LEU A 29 -6.43 5.00 5.22
CA LEU A 29 -6.61 4.77 3.78
C LEU A 29 -5.44 4.00 3.17
N PHE A 30 -4.22 4.45 3.45
CA PHE A 30 -3.01 3.82 2.91
C PHE A 30 -2.78 2.41 3.44
N ARG A 31 -3.13 2.15 4.69
CA ARG A 31 -3.09 0.80 5.26
C ARG A 31 -4.06 -0.13 4.54
N TYR A 32 -5.25 0.33 4.16
CA TYR A 32 -6.15 -0.46 3.33
C TYR A 32 -5.61 -0.70 1.91
N LEU A 33 -4.93 0.28 1.30
CA LEU A 33 -4.24 0.06 0.01
C LEU A 33 -3.21 -1.07 0.12
N LYS A 34 -2.40 -1.07 1.18
CA LYS A 34 -1.42 -2.13 1.46
C LYS A 34 -2.08 -3.48 1.76
N LEU A 35 -3.09 -3.51 2.63
CA LEU A 35 -3.84 -4.71 3.01
C LEU A 35 -4.41 -5.44 1.79
N PHE A 36 -5.02 -4.68 0.87
CA PHE A 36 -5.61 -5.24 -0.35
C PHE A 36 -4.57 -5.45 -1.46
N GLN A 37 -3.28 -5.19 -1.18
CA GLN A 37 -2.16 -5.36 -2.10
C GLN A 37 -2.41 -4.62 -3.43
N LEU A 38 -3.00 -3.42 -3.33
CA LEU A 38 -3.34 -2.62 -4.49
C LEU A 38 -2.10 -1.96 -5.06
N MET A 39 -2.07 -1.88 -6.38
CA MET A 39 -0.98 -1.27 -7.13
C MET A 39 -1.25 0.23 -7.20
N ALA A 40 -0.91 0.91 -6.11
CA ALA A 40 -1.15 2.33 -5.92
C ALA A 40 0.15 3.13 -5.96
N TYR A 41 0.10 4.30 -6.57
CA TYR A 41 1.12 5.34 -6.50
C TYR A 41 0.53 6.54 -5.76
N ILE A 42 1.30 7.10 -4.81
CA ILE A 42 0.81 8.15 -3.91
C ILE A 42 1.74 9.35 -4.05
N GLU A 43 1.17 10.46 -4.49
CA GLU A 43 1.84 11.74 -4.71
C GLU A 43 1.23 12.80 -3.77
N GLY A 44 2.04 13.78 -3.35
CA GLY A 44 1.59 14.88 -2.51
C GLY A 44 2.11 14.80 -1.07
N ASP A 45 1.51 15.61 -0.20
CA ASP A 45 1.95 15.83 1.17
C ASP A 45 0.74 16.06 2.10
N ALA A 46 0.99 16.05 3.41
CA ALA A 46 -0.07 16.18 4.40
C ALA A 46 -0.74 17.58 4.43
N ASP A 47 -0.08 18.62 3.92
CA ASP A 47 -0.60 19.99 3.92
C ASP A 47 -1.60 20.22 2.78
N HIS A 48 -1.29 19.70 1.58
CA HIS A 48 -2.12 19.86 0.37
C HIS A 48 -3.07 18.66 0.14
N GLY A 49 -2.74 17.49 0.69
CA GLY A 49 -3.41 16.23 0.44
C GLY A 49 -2.67 15.34 -0.57
N PHE A 50 -3.24 14.18 -0.82
CA PHE A 50 -2.62 13.13 -1.62
C PHE A 50 -3.42 12.79 -2.87
N THR A 51 -2.71 12.59 -3.96
CA THR A 51 -3.22 11.98 -5.19
C THR A 51 -2.77 10.53 -5.24
N ILE A 52 -3.73 9.62 -5.25
CA ILE A 52 -3.50 8.18 -5.27
C ILE A 52 -3.96 7.65 -6.63
N THR A 53 -3.02 7.15 -7.42
CA THR A 53 -3.30 6.50 -8.70
C THR A 53 -3.20 5.00 -8.53
N VAL A 54 -4.31 4.30 -8.70
CA VAL A 54 -4.42 2.85 -8.57
C VAL A 54 -4.63 2.23 -9.95
N ASP A 55 -3.75 1.32 -10.34
CA ASP A 55 -3.94 0.55 -11.57
C ASP A 55 -5.19 -0.33 -11.44
N GLY A 56 -6.04 -0.30 -12.45
CA GLY A 56 -7.26 -1.08 -12.50
C GLY A 56 -7.05 -2.50 -13.05
N PRO A 57 -7.99 -3.43 -12.78
CA PRO A 57 -7.89 -4.81 -13.25
C PRO A 57 -7.72 -4.96 -14.76
N THR A 58 -8.23 -4.04 -15.58
CA THR A 58 -8.14 -4.16 -17.06
C THR A 58 -6.86 -3.57 -17.66
N SER A 59 -6.10 -2.76 -16.91
CA SER A 59 -4.77 -2.28 -17.34
C SER A 59 -3.71 -3.39 -17.29
N LEU A 60 -3.96 -4.41 -16.47
CA LEU A 60 -3.07 -5.55 -16.36
C LEU A 60 -3.16 -6.41 -17.62
N PHE A 61 -2.00 -6.83 -18.15
CA PHE A 61 -1.85 -7.74 -19.30
C PHE A 61 -2.79 -8.97 -19.29
N LYS A 62 -3.31 -9.35 -18.11
CA LYS A 62 -4.50 -10.19 -17.94
C LYS A 62 -5.43 -9.57 -16.90
N ALA A 63 -6.70 -9.38 -17.28
CA ALA A 63 -7.75 -9.02 -16.34
C ALA A 63 -7.83 -10.05 -15.21
N SER A 64 -7.77 -9.58 -13.96
CA SER A 64 -7.81 -10.44 -12.78
C SER A 64 -9.02 -10.11 -11.92
N THR A 65 -9.99 -11.02 -11.87
CA THR A 65 -11.17 -10.90 -11.01
C THR A 65 -10.78 -10.78 -9.53
N ARG A 66 -9.71 -11.47 -9.12
CA ARG A 66 -9.18 -11.38 -7.74
C ARG A 66 -8.71 -9.96 -7.40
N TYR A 67 -8.01 -9.31 -8.33
CA TYR A 67 -7.55 -7.93 -8.14
C TYR A 67 -8.73 -6.94 -8.20
N GLY A 68 -9.69 -7.12 -9.12
CA GLY A 68 -10.91 -6.33 -9.16
C GLY A 68 -11.72 -6.40 -7.86
N LEU A 69 -11.78 -7.58 -7.23
CA LEU A 69 -12.41 -7.75 -5.92
C LEU A 69 -11.62 -7.03 -4.81
N ALA A 70 -10.29 -7.11 -4.82
CA ALA A 70 -9.45 -6.39 -3.87
C ALA A 70 -9.65 -4.86 -3.99
N LEU A 71 -9.75 -4.36 -5.22
CA LEU A 71 -10.02 -2.96 -5.51
C LEU A 71 -11.41 -2.52 -5.01
N ALA A 72 -12.43 -3.32 -5.27
CA ALA A 72 -13.78 -3.10 -4.76
C ALA A 72 -13.84 -3.06 -3.22
N LYS A 73 -13.03 -3.90 -2.54
CA LYS A 73 -12.92 -3.91 -1.07
C LYS A 73 -12.24 -2.67 -0.50
N MET A 74 -11.49 -1.91 -1.29
CA MET A 74 -10.91 -0.63 -0.83
C MET A 74 -11.95 0.50 -0.76
N ILE A 75 -13.01 0.46 -1.56
CA ILE A 75 -14.00 1.55 -1.62
C ILE A 75 -14.64 1.86 -0.26
N PRO A 76 -15.10 0.87 0.54
CA PRO A 76 -15.57 1.14 1.91
C PRO A 76 -14.53 1.84 2.79
N ALA A 77 -13.24 1.53 2.62
CA ALA A 77 -12.18 2.20 3.37
C ALA A 77 -12.01 3.67 2.98
N LEU A 78 -12.22 4.02 1.71
CA LEU A 78 -12.19 5.40 1.23
C LEU A 78 -13.27 6.26 1.90
N LEU A 79 -14.40 5.67 2.28
CA LEU A 79 -15.49 6.36 2.97
C LEU A 79 -15.15 6.78 4.42
N HIS A 80 -14.01 6.33 4.97
CA HIS A 80 -13.51 6.84 6.25
C HIS A 80 -12.75 8.17 6.12
N VAL A 81 -12.44 8.60 4.90
CA VAL A 81 -11.81 9.89 4.63
C VAL A 81 -12.89 10.92 4.39
N THR A 82 -12.78 12.10 5.00
CA THR A 82 -13.88 13.10 4.96
C THR A 82 -13.94 13.88 3.65
N LYS A 83 -12.80 14.20 3.04
CA LYS A 83 -12.74 14.99 1.79
C LYS A 83 -11.97 14.25 0.70
N TRP A 84 -12.69 13.74 -0.29
CA TRP A 84 -12.07 13.04 -1.42
C TRP A 84 -12.91 13.12 -2.71
N SER A 85 -12.23 12.94 -3.84
CA SER A 85 -12.85 12.65 -5.13
C SER A 85 -12.19 11.42 -5.76
N LEU A 86 -12.99 10.61 -6.44
CA LEU A 86 -12.57 9.42 -7.15
C LEU A 86 -13.01 9.53 -8.61
N GLN A 87 -12.09 9.26 -9.51
CA GLN A 87 -12.37 9.10 -10.94
C GLN A 87 -11.84 7.74 -11.40
N ALA A 88 -12.68 6.96 -12.06
CA ALA A 88 -12.30 5.70 -12.68
C ALA A 88 -12.45 5.78 -14.20
N THR A 89 -11.40 5.35 -14.90
CA THR A 89 -11.41 5.13 -16.34
C THR A 89 -11.84 3.68 -16.58
N LEU A 90 -12.94 3.48 -17.30
CA LEU A 90 -13.54 2.18 -17.53
C LEU A 90 -13.27 1.71 -18.96
N GLN A 91 -12.99 0.43 -19.13
CA GLN A 91 -12.90 -0.22 -20.44
C GLN A 91 -14.03 -1.23 -20.58
N GLN A 92 -14.84 -1.06 -21.61
CA GLN A 92 -15.91 -1.99 -21.96
C GLN A 92 -15.73 -2.46 -23.39
N ARG A 93 -15.66 -3.78 -23.56
CA ARG A 93 -15.68 -4.38 -24.89
C ARG A 93 -17.12 -4.39 -25.38
N ASP A 94 -17.34 -3.80 -26.55
CA ASP A 94 -18.61 -3.86 -27.24
C ASP A 94 -18.89 -5.31 -27.69
N PRO A 95 -20.02 -5.94 -27.30
CA PRO A 95 -20.29 -7.34 -27.62
C PRO A 95 -20.39 -7.62 -29.12
N TYR A 96 -20.84 -6.63 -29.90
CA TYR A 96 -21.13 -6.79 -31.33
C TYR A 96 -19.91 -6.42 -32.17
N THR A 97 -19.34 -5.25 -31.93
CA THR A 97 -18.21 -4.73 -32.74
C THR A 97 -16.85 -5.19 -32.23
N LYS A 98 -16.78 -5.79 -31.03
CA LYS A 98 -15.55 -6.20 -30.32
C LYS A 98 -14.57 -5.06 -30.02
N VAL A 99 -14.91 -3.81 -30.33
CA VAL A 99 -14.13 -2.60 -30.05
C VAL A 99 -14.17 -2.29 -28.55
N ILE A 100 -13.04 -1.83 -28.00
CA ILE A 100 -12.97 -1.35 -26.62
C ILE A 100 -13.42 0.11 -26.59
N LYS A 101 -14.48 0.39 -25.83
CA LYS A 101 -14.97 1.74 -25.54
C LYS A 101 -14.48 2.16 -24.16
N THR A 102 -14.03 3.40 -24.07
CA THR A 102 -13.59 4.02 -22.82
C THR A 102 -14.75 4.81 -22.21
N GLY A 103 -15.06 4.55 -20.95
CA GLY A 103 -16.03 5.30 -20.16
C GLY A 103 -15.38 5.96 -18.95
N ARG A 104 -16.09 6.89 -18.31
CA ARG A 104 -15.64 7.54 -17.07
C ARG A 104 -16.71 7.39 -15.99
N TYR A 105 -16.28 7.05 -14.79
CA TYR A 105 -17.11 7.06 -13.59
C TYR A 105 -16.48 7.98 -12.53
N THR A 106 -17.30 8.76 -11.84
CA THR A 106 -16.85 9.69 -10.82
C THR A 106 -17.68 9.55 -9.56
N LEU A 107 -17.03 9.70 -8.41
CA LEU A 107 -17.64 9.65 -7.08
C LEU A 107 -16.90 10.65 -6.18
N ASN A 108 -17.58 11.23 -5.20
CA ASN A 108 -16.99 12.17 -4.25
C ASN A 108 -17.50 11.91 -2.83
N SER A 109 -16.94 12.64 -1.87
CA SER A 109 -17.32 12.57 -0.45
C SER A 109 -18.79 12.85 -0.16
N ASP A 110 -19.50 13.53 -1.06
CA ASP A 110 -20.94 13.85 -0.89
C ASP A 110 -21.87 12.65 -1.20
N CYS A 111 -21.31 11.48 -1.50
CA CYS A 111 -22.10 10.29 -1.79
C CYS A 111 -22.79 9.75 -0.52
N GLU A 112 -24.01 9.23 -0.67
CA GLU A 112 -24.79 8.61 0.42
C GLU A 112 -24.31 7.19 0.79
N LEU A 113 -23.08 6.84 0.44
CA LEU A 113 -22.54 5.51 0.70
C LEU A 113 -22.03 5.42 2.14
N VAL A 114 -22.35 4.31 2.81
CA VAL A 114 -21.92 4.05 4.18
C VAL A 114 -20.89 2.92 4.19
N SER A 115 -19.77 3.15 4.89
CA SER A 115 -18.76 2.11 5.11
C SER A 115 -19.32 1.01 6.01
N HIS A 116 -19.03 -0.24 5.67
CA HIS A 116 -19.28 -1.37 6.56
C HIS A 116 -18.02 -1.77 7.36
N TYR A 117 -16.91 -1.03 7.19
CA TYR A 117 -15.71 -1.24 7.99
C TYR A 117 -15.82 -0.47 9.31
N PRO A 118 -15.38 -1.07 10.43
CA PRO A 118 -15.40 -0.40 11.71
C PRO A 118 -14.39 0.76 11.72
N PRO A 119 -14.72 1.90 12.32
CA PRO A 119 -13.77 3.00 12.48
C PRO A 119 -12.58 2.56 13.35
N GLY A 120 -11.38 3.01 12.98
CA GLY A 120 -10.16 2.85 13.81
C GLY A 120 -9.45 1.49 13.73
N LYS A 121 -9.99 0.47 13.06
CA LYS A 121 -9.32 -0.82 12.86
C LYS A 121 -9.19 -1.18 11.39
N ALA A 122 -8.01 -0.94 10.81
CA ALA A 122 -7.66 -1.70 9.60
C ALA A 122 -7.28 -3.13 9.98
N TYR A 123 -7.58 -4.06 9.09
CA TYR A 123 -7.02 -5.41 9.20
C TYR A 123 -5.55 -5.36 8.78
N ASP A 124 -4.68 -6.08 9.48
CA ASP A 124 -3.28 -6.26 9.11
C ASP A 124 -3.16 -7.39 8.08
N SER A 125 -2.09 -7.41 7.29
CA SER A 125 -1.81 -8.60 6.47
C SER A 125 -1.46 -9.79 7.37
N MET A 126 -1.72 -11.01 6.92
CA MET A 126 -1.39 -12.22 7.70
C MET A 126 0.10 -12.30 8.07
N ILE A 127 0.99 -11.70 7.25
CA ILE A 127 2.43 -11.64 7.52
C ILE A 127 2.73 -10.62 8.62
N GLU A 128 2.17 -9.42 8.52
CA GLU A 128 2.30 -8.35 9.52
C GLU A 128 1.76 -8.78 10.89
N GLU A 129 0.54 -9.32 10.92
CA GLU A 129 -0.09 -9.81 12.14
C GLU A 129 0.73 -10.94 12.77
N SER A 130 1.16 -11.91 11.94
CA SER A 130 2.00 -12.99 12.41
C SER A 130 3.36 -12.51 12.91
N PHE A 131 3.91 -11.43 12.37
CA PHE A 131 5.17 -10.85 12.80
C PHE A 131 5.00 -10.13 14.14
N ALA A 132 3.97 -9.27 14.26
CA ALA A 132 3.65 -8.54 15.48
C ALA A 132 3.40 -9.48 16.67
N ASN A 133 2.62 -10.55 16.47
CA ASN A 133 2.35 -11.55 17.51
C ASN A 133 3.60 -12.31 17.96
N ARG A 134 4.55 -12.57 17.06
CA ARG A 134 5.83 -13.17 17.44
C ARG A 134 6.73 -12.16 18.15
N TRP A 135 6.71 -10.90 17.73
CA TRP A 135 7.47 -9.83 18.38
C TRP A 135 7.04 -9.65 19.84
N SER A 136 5.73 -9.60 20.10
CA SER A 136 5.20 -9.46 21.46
C SER A 136 5.52 -10.65 22.36
N SER A 137 5.76 -11.83 21.78
CA SER A 137 6.17 -13.04 22.51
C SER A 137 7.66 -13.07 22.81
N LEU A 138 8.45 -12.17 22.22
CA LEU A 138 9.89 -12.11 22.38
C LEU A 138 10.25 -11.17 23.53
N LYS A 139 11.16 -11.60 24.41
CA LYS A 139 11.71 -10.75 25.46
C LYS A 139 12.81 -9.86 24.86
N THR A 140 12.44 -8.65 24.47
CA THR A 140 13.36 -7.62 23.94
C THR A 140 12.97 -6.25 24.47
N GLU A 141 13.96 -5.35 24.57
CA GLU A 141 13.74 -3.95 24.96
C GLU A 141 13.12 -3.14 23.81
N TRP A 142 13.27 -3.61 22.58
CA TRP A 142 12.72 -2.99 21.37
C TRP A 142 11.19 -3.09 21.32
N ARG A 143 10.54 -1.94 21.32
CA ARG A 143 9.08 -1.82 21.16
C ARG A 143 8.71 -1.76 19.69
N LEU A 144 7.74 -2.59 19.30
CA LEU A 144 7.18 -2.59 17.95
C LEU A 144 5.90 -1.75 17.93
N GLU A 145 5.93 -0.65 17.19
CA GLU A 145 4.81 0.26 16.97
C GLU A 145 4.26 0.08 15.55
N ARG A 146 2.93 0.04 15.42
CA ARG A 146 2.23 -0.04 14.13
C ARG A 146 2.03 1.34 13.49
N GLU A 147 1.88 2.37 14.31
CA GLU A 147 1.66 3.72 13.82
C GLU A 147 3.00 4.31 13.41
N VAL A 148 3.22 4.35 12.10
CA VAL A 148 4.44 4.92 11.52
C VAL A 148 4.12 6.26 10.89
N ASP A 149 5.06 7.19 11.04
CA ASP A 149 4.99 8.46 10.32
C ASP A 149 5.29 8.26 8.84
N LEU A 150 4.63 9.07 8.04
CA LEU A 150 4.84 9.09 6.60
C LEU A 150 6.24 9.64 6.32
N ILE A 151 7.03 8.91 5.52
CA ILE A 151 8.34 9.40 5.08
C ILE A 151 8.12 10.24 3.81
N PRO A 152 8.31 11.56 3.86
CA PRO A 152 8.19 12.39 2.69
C PRO A 152 9.32 12.07 1.71
N ILE A 153 8.98 11.96 0.43
CA ILE A 153 9.91 11.81 -0.69
C ILE A 153 9.54 12.91 -1.70
N PRO A 154 10.48 13.47 -2.47
CA PRO A 154 10.14 14.45 -3.49
C PRO A 154 9.04 13.95 -4.44
N GLY A 155 7.86 14.56 -4.36
CA GLY A 155 6.68 14.20 -5.16
C GLY A 155 5.95 12.91 -4.75
N SER A 156 6.34 12.25 -3.66
CA SER A 156 5.77 10.96 -3.25
C SER A 156 5.81 10.77 -1.75
N VAL A 157 5.10 9.75 -1.24
CA VAL A 157 5.24 9.33 0.16
C VAL A 157 5.63 7.86 0.26
N MET A 158 6.51 7.53 1.21
CA MET A 158 6.76 6.16 1.63
C MET A 158 6.13 5.92 3.00
N ILE A 159 5.56 4.73 3.13
CA ILE A 159 4.78 4.34 4.30
C ILE A 159 5.42 3.04 4.78
N PRO A 160 6.14 3.03 5.90
CA PRO A 160 6.64 1.79 6.47
C PRO A 160 5.51 0.99 7.13
N ASP A 161 5.73 -0.29 7.39
CA ASP A 161 4.74 -1.16 8.06
C ASP A 161 4.85 -1.07 9.59
N PHE A 162 6.07 -0.96 10.11
CA PHE A 162 6.32 -0.87 11.54
C PHE A 162 7.43 0.13 11.88
N ARG A 163 7.40 0.60 13.13
CA ARG A 163 8.48 1.34 13.78
C ARG A 163 9.00 0.53 14.97
N LEU A 164 10.31 0.42 15.06
CA LEU A 164 11.02 -0.23 16.15
C LEU A 164 11.68 0.85 16.99
N VAL A 165 11.32 0.95 18.27
CA VAL A 165 11.83 1.98 19.19
C VAL A 165 12.55 1.32 20.35
N HIS A 166 13.79 1.71 20.59
CA HIS A 166 14.56 1.28 21.74
C HIS A 166 14.49 2.33 22.86
N PRO A 167 14.52 1.94 24.16
CA PRO A 167 14.48 2.89 25.27
C PRO A 167 15.62 3.91 25.31
N ASP A 168 16.75 3.63 24.64
CA ASP A 168 17.89 4.57 24.52
C ASP A 168 17.71 5.65 23.44
N GLY A 169 16.56 5.65 22.74
CA GLY A 169 16.24 6.62 21.70
C GLY A 169 16.55 6.16 20.28
N ARG A 170 17.18 5.00 20.07
CA ARG A 170 17.33 4.43 18.72
C ARG A 170 15.99 4.06 18.13
N MET A 171 15.86 4.28 16.83
CA MET A 171 14.63 4.05 16.09
C MET A 171 14.95 3.48 14.71
N PHE A 172 14.20 2.46 14.30
CA PHE A 172 14.26 1.89 12.96
C PHE A 172 12.86 1.76 12.37
N LEU A 173 12.75 1.94 11.06
CA LEU A 173 11.53 1.74 10.29
C LEU A 173 11.63 0.40 9.55
N LEU A 174 10.58 -0.40 9.59
CA LEU A 174 10.54 -1.72 8.97
C LEU A 174 9.44 -1.75 7.91
N GLU A 175 9.83 -2.13 6.69
CA GLU A 175 8.91 -2.37 5.58
C GLU A 175 9.02 -3.83 5.11
N ILE A 176 7.88 -4.52 5.05
CA ILE A 176 7.76 -5.92 4.65
C ILE A 176 7.35 -5.98 3.17
N VAL A 177 8.27 -6.49 2.35
CA VAL A 177 8.10 -6.69 0.91
C VAL A 177 7.76 -8.16 0.63
N GLY A 178 6.48 -8.50 0.76
CA GLY A 178 5.99 -9.88 0.62
C GLY A 178 5.72 -10.35 -0.82
N TYR A 179 4.85 -9.64 -1.55
CA TYR A 179 4.45 -10.03 -2.91
C TYR A 179 4.21 -8.82 -3.81
N TRP A 180 5.00 -8.67 -4.87
CA TRP A 180 4.91 -7.55 -5.80
C TRP A 180 5.34 -7.98 -7.20
N ARG A 181 4.76 -7.37 -8.25
CA ARG A 181 5.26 -7.57 -9.62
C ARG A 181 6.54 -6.74 -9.85
N SER A 182 7.34 -7.16 -10.82
CA SER A 182 8.66 -6.59 -11.13
C SER A 182 8.66 -5.07 -11.32
N GLU A 183 7.69 -4.50 -12.03
CA GLU A 183 7.60 -3.05 -12.28
C GLU A 183 7.39 -2.24 -10.99
N TYR A 184 6.60 -2.75 -10.05
CA TYR A 184 6.32 -2.07 -8.78
C TYR A 184 7.47 -2.22 -7.79
N LEU A 185 8.16 -3.37 -7.79
CA LEU A 185 9.41 -3.51 -7.04
C LEU A 185 10.38 -2.41 -7.47
N ARG A 186 10.60 -2.22 -8.77
CA ARG A 186 11.50 -1.17 -9.27
C ARG A 186 11.16 0.23 -8.73
N LYS A 187 9.87 0.60 -8.75
CA LYS A 187 9.39 1.90 -8.22
C LYS A 187 9.58 2.00 -6.70
N LYS A 188 9.19 0.96 -5.95
CA LYS A 188 9.33 0.92 -4.49
C LYS A 188 10.80 1.04 -4.05
N PHE A 189 11.70 0.33 -4.72
CA PHE A 189 13.14 0.47 -4.48
C PHE A 189 13.68 1.83 -4.93
N SER A 190 13.03 2.51 -5.88
CA SER A 190 13.36 3.91 -6.20
C SER A 190 12.97 4.86 -5.07
N GLN A 191 11.78 4.68 -4.46
CA GLN A 191 11.35 5.44 -3.30
C GLN A 191 12.29 5.23 -2.11
N VAL A 192 12.69 3.98 -1.83
CA VAL A 192 13.68 3.64 -0.81
C VAL A 192 15.01 4.36 -1.03
N ARG A 193 15.44 4.52 -2.27
CA ARG A 193 16.67 5.28 -2.59
C ARG A 193 16.52 6.78 -2.38
N GLN A 194 15.35 7.32 -2.70
CA GLN A 194 15.06 8.75 -2.58
C GLN A 194 14.68 9.19 -1.17
N SER A 195 14.32 8.25 -0.29
CA SER A 195 13.97 8.57 1.09
C SER A 195 15.16 8.95 1.95
N GLU A 196 16.39 8.61 1.52
CA GLU A 196 17.65 8.88 2.23
C GLU A 196 17.58 8.52 3.73
N CYS A 197 16.78 7.51 4.06
CA CYS A 197 16.43 7.14 5.42
C CYS A 197 17.34 6.03 5.93
N ASP A 198 18.41 6.40 6.64
CA ASP A 198 19.42 5.45 7.17
C ASP A 198 18.84 4.43 8.16
N CYS A 199 17.72 4.76 8.81
CA CYS A 199 17.07 3.89 9.78
C CYS A 199 16.07 2.89 9.15
N LEU A 200 16.05 2.74 7.83
CA LEU A 200 15.12 1.85 7.13
C LEU A 200 15.65 0.41 7.04
N ILE A 201 14.77 -0.54 7.34
CA ILE A 201 14.97 -1.99 7.22
C ILE A 201 13.95 -2.53 6.23
N LEU A 202 14.43 -3.26 5.22
CA LEU A 202 13.60 -3.95 4.25
C LEU A 202 13.59 -5.45 4.54
N ALA A 203 12.44 -5.96 4.96
CA ALA A 203 12.21 -7.40 5.02
C ALA A 203 11.71 -7.89 3.65
N ILE A 204 12.53 -8.60 2.89
CA ILE A 204 12.21 -9.02 1.51
C ILE A 204 11.93 -10.52 1.47
N SER A 205 10.82 -10.91 0.83
CA SER A 205 10.55 -12.32 0.62
C SER A 205 11.50 -12.92 -0.42
N GLU A 206 12.13 -14.06 -0.09
CA GLU A 206 12.98 -14.84 -1.01
C GLU A 206 12.23 -15.32 -2.27
N ARG A 207 10.90 -15.32 -2.24
CA ARG A 207 10.06 -15.70 -3.39
C ARG A 207 10.03 -14.62 -4.47
N LEU A 208 10.55 -13.43 -4.20
CA LEU A 208 10.59 -12.32 -5.14
C LEU A 208 11.79 -12.43 -6.07
N ASN A 209 11.55 -12.29 -7.36
CA ASN A 209 12.61 -12.23 -8.35
C ASN A 209 13.04 -10.78 -8.57
N LEU A 210 13.94 -10.29 -7.72
CA LEU A 210 14.47 -8.92 -7.81
C LEU A 210 15.29 -8.68 -9.08
N ALA A 211 16.00 -9.70 -9.58
CA ALA A 211 16.77 -9.62 -10.81
C ALA A 211 15.85 -9.31 -12.01
N LYS A 212 14.69 -9.97 -12.09
CA LYS A 212 13.66 -9.67 -13.11
C LYS A 212 13.08 -8.27 -12.96
N ALA A 213 13.11 -7.69 -11.76
CA ALA A 213 12.71 -6.30 -11.51
C ALA A 213 13.80 -5.28 -11.85
N GLY A 214 15.01 -5.72 -12.23
CA GLY A 214 16.16 -4.84 -12.46
C GLY A 214 16.67 -4.18 -11.17
N VAL A 215 16.39 -4.78 -10.00
CA VAL A 215 16.84 -4.27 -8.70
C VAL A 215 18.12 -5.02 -8.32
N LYS A 216 19.23 -4.29 -8.19
CA LYS A 216 20.48 -4.86 -7.66
C LYS A 216 20.53 -4.72 -6.16
N ILE A 217 20.88 -5.81 -5.47
CA ILE A 217 20.94 -5.83 -4.00
C ILE A 217 21.98 -4.84 -3.47
N SER A 218 23.09 -4.66 -4.19
CA SER A 218 24.16 -3.71 -3.86
C SER A 218 23.75 -2.23 -3.92
N GLU A 219 22.61 -1.92 -4.57
CA GLU A 219 22.11 -0.56 -4.74
C GLU A 219 20.98 -0.22 -3.75
N ILE A 220 20.74 -1.09 -2.75
CA ILE A 220 19.72 -0.88 -1.72
C ILE A 220 20.38 -0.14 -0.54
N PRO A 221 20.04 1.14 -0.28
CA PRO A 221 20.66 1.94 0.80
C PRO A 221 20.01 1.66 2.17
N ALA A 222 19.54 0.44 2.39
CA ALA A 222 18.79 0.05 3.58
C ALA A 222 19.26 -1.34 4.04
N ARG A 223 19.11 -1.62 5.34
CA ARG A 223 19.43 -2.94 5.88
C ARG A 223 18.40 -3.94 5.36
N VAL A 224 18.84 -5.09 4.85
CA VAL A 224 17.96 -6.09 4.23
C VAL A 224 17.88 -7.35 5.09
N VAL A 225 16.66 -7.79 5.36
CA VAL A 225 16.36 -9.07 6.02
C VAL A 225 15.60 -9.96 5.04
N TRP A 226 16.14 -11.13 4.74
CA TRP A 226 15.47 -12.08 3.86
C TRP A 226 14.55 -13.01 4.65
N PHE A 227 13.39 -13.35 4.09
CA PHE A 227 12.49 -14.31 4.73
C PHE A 227 11.74 -15.22 3.75
N LYS A 228 11.46 -16.44 4.20
CA LYS A 228 10.69 -17.44 3.46
C LYS A 228 9.34 -17.68 4.12
N GLY A 229 8.31 -17.02 3.60
CA GLY A 229 6.90 -17.17 4.03
C GLY A 229 6.56 -16.50 5.37
N LYS A 230 7.43 -16.58 6.37
CA LYS A 230 7.26 -15.94 7.69
C LYS A 230 8.50 -15.13 8.04
N LEU A 231 8.30 -13.88 8.48
CA LEU A 231 9.38 -13.03 8.98
C LEU A 231 9.71 -13.40 10.44
N SER A 232 10.99 -13.54 10.75
CA SER A 232 11.51 -13.86 12.09
C SER A 232 11.88 -12.57 12.83
N PRO A 233 11.31 -12.29 14.02
CA PRO A 233 11.75 -11.18 14.86
C PRO A 233 13.24 -11.19 15.17
N LYS A 234 13.83 -12.38 15.39
CA LYS A 234 15.27 -12.50 15.68
C LYS A 234 16.14 -12.01 14.53
N ALA A 235 15.77 -12.34 13.29
CA ALA A 235 16.51 -11.90 12.11
C ALA A 235 16.45 -10.38 11.93
N VAL A 236 15.37 -9.74 12.39
CA VAL A 236 15.27 -8.28 12.41
C VAL A 236 16.13 -7.69 13.52
N LEU A 237 16.13 -8.28 14.73
CA LEU A 237 16.98 -7.81 15.83
C LEU A 237 18.48 -7.89 15.51
N GLU A 238 18.92 -8.90 14.75
CA GLU A 238 20.33 -9.04 14.32
C GLU A 238 20.82 -7.89 13.43
N VAL A 239 19.89 -7.13 12.83
CA VAL A 239 20.20 -6.00 11.95
C VAL A 239 19.83 -4.65 12.55
N LEU A 240 19.53 -4.53 13.86
CA LEU A 240 19.30 -3.25 14.56
C LEU A 240 20.60 -2.72 15.18
#